data_AF-A0A8K0GDP0-F1
#
_entry.id   AF-A0A8K0GDP0-F1
#
_cell.length_a   1.000
_cell.length_b   1.000
_cell.length_c   1.000
_cell.angle_alpha   90.00
_cell.angle_beta   90.00
_cell.angle_gamma   90.00
#
_symmetry.space_group_name_H-M   'P 1'
#
loop_
_entity.id
_entity.type
_entity.pdbx_description
1 polymer ?
#
loop_
_entity_poly.entity_id
_entity_poly.type
_entity_poly.pdbx_seq_one_letter_code
_entity_poly.pdbx_strand_id
1 'polypeptide(L)'
;MTQHNEESFDTTITYKSGTSSSLCSLKSNNTPVSSRSSNVSSSSTPAIELLLRRVERIISTQDQQNIMLDNILRNLGVNNKVLERPADFPNLPVSNKTEYRCVEEFLSKDENFTYMTKRLSTIGGSSVRNTTMNMLKYLFTNQVAMKFNWSGKDKKPFKKTKMCCAIIDAVKLSYGTSGPYTSDLSDKVIKESI
;
A
#
# COMPACT_ATOMS: atom_id res chain seq x y z
N MET A 1 0.34 22.64 46.43
CA MET A 1 -0.43 21.58 47.10
C MET A 1 -1.83 21.54 46.48
N THR A 2 -1.98 20.95 45.29
CA THR A 2 -3.29 20.55 44.73
C THR A 2 -3.06 19.47 43.69
N GLN A 3 -4.00 18.54 43.61
CA GLN A 3 -3.87 17.11 43.33
C GLN A 3 -3.63 16.71 41.87
N HIS A 4 -3.02 15.53 41.76
CA HIS A 4 -3.09 14.57 40.65
C HIS A 4 -4.54 14.30 40.22
N ASN A 5 -4.74 14.05 38.92
CA ASN A 5 -5.73 13.10 38.45
C ASN A 5 -5.17 12.37 37.22
N GLU A 6 -4.88 11.09 37.40
CA GLU A 6 -4.66 10.10 36.35
C GLU A 6 -6.04 9.65 35.85
N GLU A 7 -6.30 9.77 34.54
CA GLU A 7 -7.42 9.07 33.91
C GLU A 7 -6.88 7.90 33.08
N SER A 8 -7.11 6.71 33.63
CA SER A 8 -6.88 5.41 33.02
C SER A 8 -7.95 5.13 31.97
N PHE A 9 -7.55 4.84 30.73
CA PHE A 9 -8.45 4.41 29.67
C PHE A 9 -8.31 2.89 29.45
N ASP A 10 -9.15 2.12 30.13
CA ASP A 10 -9.38 0.70 29.85
C ASP A 10 -10.39 0.55 28.71
N THR A 11 -9.93 0.23 27.50
CA THR A 11 -10.82 -0.06 26.36
C THR A 11 -11.01 -1.57 26.23
N THR A 12 -12.09 -2.07 26.84
CA THR A 12 -12.57 -3.46 26.65
C THR A 12 -13.32 -3.57 25.34
N ILE A 13 -12.76 -4.25 24.34
CA ILE A 13 -13.44 -4.55 23.07
C ILE A 13 -14.29 -5.82 23.25
N THR A 14 -15.61 -5.65 23.33
CA THR A 14 -16.60 -6.73 23.34
C THR A 14 -17.11 -6.99 21.92
N TYR A 15 -16.82 -8.17 21.36
CA TYR A 15 -17.40 -8.59 20.08
C TYR A 15 -18.80 -9.19 20.31
N LYS A 16 -19.84 -8.53 19.79
CA LYS A 16 -21.21 -9.05 19.71
C LYS A 16 -21.36 -9.93 18.46
N SER A 17 -21.65 -11.21 18.64
CA SER A 17 -22.09 -12.10 17.56
C SER A 17 -23.57 -11.84 17.24
N GLY A 18 -23.82 -11.27 16.07
CA GLY A 18 -25.18 -11.06 15.54
C GLY A 18 -25.74 -12.34 14.96
N THR A 19 -26.91 -12.73 15.46
CA THR A 19 -27.82 -13.72 14.90
C THR A 19 -28.52 -13.17 13.67
N SER A 20 -28.60 -13.94 12.58
CA SER A 20 -29.62 -13.71 11.55
C SER A 20 -30.25 -15.03 11.12
N SER A 21 -31.55 -15.11 11.34
CA SER A 21 -32.47 -16.14 10.89
C SER A 21 -33.36 -15.56 9.80
N SER A 22 -33.50 -16.25 8.66
CA SER A 22 -34.68 -16.20 7.75
C SER A 22 -34.47 -17.31 6.70
N LEU A 23 -35.03 -18.52 6.84
CA LEU A 23 -36.40 -18.97 6.55
C LEU A 23 -36.91 -18.65 5.12
N CYS A 24 -36.79 -19.62 4.22
CA CYS A 24 -37.72 -19.81 3.12
C CYS A 24 -38.11 -21.29 2.99
N SER A 25 -39.42 -21.52 2.95
CA SER A 25 -40.11 -22.81 3.05
C SER A 25 -40.27 -23.49 1.70
N LEU A 26 -39.99 -24.80 1.61
CA LEU A 26 -40.58 -25.69 0.61
C LEU A 26 -40.99 -27.02 1.25
N LYS A 27 -42.07 -27.57 0.71
CA LYS A 27 -43.04 -28.48 1.34
C LYS A 27 -42.52 -29.91 1.54
N SER A 28 -42.94 -30.49 2.66
CA SER A 28 -42.81 -31.91 3.02
C SER A 28 -43.82 -32.77 2.26
N ASN A 29 -43.35 -33.93 1.76
CA ASN A 29 -44.17 -35.15 1.65
C ASN A 29 -43.40 -36.28 2.34
N ASN A 30 -44.03 -36.83 3.39
CA ASN A 30 -43.52 -37.86 4.30
C ASN A 30 -43.54 -39.26 3.69
N THR A 31 -42.47 -40.04 3.89
CA THR A 31 -42.51 -41.50 4.11
C THR A 31 -41.35 -41.94 5.03
N PRO A 32 -41.48 -43.03 5.79
CA PRO A 32 -40.91 -43.14 7.13
C PRO A 32 -39.50 -43.73 7.19
N VAL A 33 -38.71 -43.12 8.08
CA VAL A 33 -37.74 -43.69 9.04
C VAL A 33 -37.15 -45.06 8.70
N SER A 34 -35.86 -45.04 8.35
CA SER A 34 -34.90 -46.02 8.86
C SER A 34 -33.71 -45.24 9.42
N SER A 35 -33.77 -44.97 10.72
CA SER A 35 -32.78 -44.21 11.47
C SER A 35 -31.45 -44.97 11.54
N ARG A 36 -30.49 -44.57 10.71
CA ARG A 36 -29.08 -44.84 10.96
C ARG A 36 -28.45 -43.53 11.42
N SER A 37 -28.31 -43.38 12.74
CA SER A 37 -27.51 -42.31 13.34
C SER A 37 -26.07 -42.45 12.87
N SER A 38 -25.71 -41.77 11.78
CA SER A 38 -24.32 -41.44 11.51
C SER A 38 -23.97 -40.29 12.42
N ASN A 39 -23.31 -40.61 13.53
CA ASN A 39 -22.49 -39.66 14.27
C ASN A 39 -21.67 -38.88 13.24
N VAL A 40 -21.94 -37.58 13.11
CA VAL A 40 -21.05 -36.66 12.41
C VAL A 40 -19.83 -36.51 13.31
N SER A 41 -18.95 -37.51 13.26
CA SER A 41 -17.58 -37.37 13.70
C SER A 41 -17.00 -36.28 12.81
N SER A 42 -16.66 -35.16 13.44
CA SER A 42 -15.96 -34.01 12.88
C SER A 42 -14.65 -34.45 12.24
N SER A 43 -14.70 -34.99 11.03
CA SER A 43 -13.54 -35.23 10.20
C SER A 43 -13.23 -33.90 9.51
N SER A 44 -12.48 -33.03 10.20
CA SER A 44 -11.72 -31.98 9.52
C SER A 44 -11.01 -32.64 8.34
N THR A 45 -11.36 -32.22 7.12
CA THR A 45 -10.73 -32.80 5.94
C THR A 45 -9.21 -32.54 6.05
N PRO A 46 -8.35 -33.50 5.66
CA PRO A 46 -6.89 -33.35 5.79
C PRO A 46 -6.38 -32.09 5.05
N ALA A 47 -7.13 -31.61 4.05
CA ALA A 47 -6.90 -30.33 3.40
C ALA A 47 -7.04 -29.12 4.34
N ILE A 48 -8.06 -29.10 5.21
CA ILE A 48 -8.27 -28.02 6.20
C ILE A 48 -7.14 -27.99 7.22
N GLU A 49 -6.70 -29.16 7.71
CA GLU A 49 -5.59 -29.24 8.67
C GLU A 49 -4.26 -28.76 8.05
N LEU A 50 -4.00 -29.13 6.79
CA LEU A 50 -2.86 -28.61 6.05
C LEU A 50 -2.94 -27.09 5.87
N LEU A 51 -4.11 -26.54 5.57
CA LEU A 51 -4.32 -25.10 5.44
C LEU A 51 -4.07 -24.36 6.76
N LEU A 52 -4.59 -24.86 7.88
CA LEU A 52 -4.35 -24.29 9.21
C LEU A 52 -2.85 -24.26 9.52
N ARG A 53 -2.14 -25.37 9.31
CA ARG A 53 -0.68 -25.44 9.45
C ARG A 53 0.05 -24.52 8.46
N ARG A 54 -0.55 -24.18 7.31
CA ARG A 54 0.03 -23.17 6.40
C ARG A 54 -0.16 -21.76 6.95
N VAL A 55 -1.33 -21.44 7.47
CA VAL A 55 -1.63 -20.13 8.07
C VAL A 55 -0.80 -19.89 9.32
N GLU A 56 -0.71 -20.87 10.23
CA GLU A 56 0.11 -20.78 11.44
C GLU A 56 1.57 -20.43 11.12
N ARG A 57 2.16 -21.09 10.12
CA ARG A 57 3.53 -20.79 9.68
C ARG A 57 3.65 -19.39 9.11
N ILE A 58 2.66 -18.91 8.36
CA ILE A 58 2.65 -17.54 7.83
C ILE A 58 2.65 -16.55 8.98
N ILE A 59 1.82 -16.78 10.01
CA ILE A 59 1.76 -15.95 11.22
C ILE A 59 3.13 -15.97 11.93
N SER A 60 3.70 -17.14 12.18
CA SER A 60 5.03 -17.23 12.83
C SER A 60 6.12 -16.53 12.01
N THR A 61 6.06 -16.62 10.69
CA THR A 61 7.01 -15.93 9.81
C THR A 61 6.81 -14.41 9.89
N GLN A 62 5.56 -13.95 9.94
CA GLN A 62 5.23 -12.53 10.10
C GLN A 62 5.75 -11.99 11.44
N ASP A 63 5.60 -12.74 12.53
CA ASP A 63 6.10 -12.36 13.85
C ASP A 63 7.63 -12.24 13.85
N GLN A 64 8.33 -13.20 13.24
CA GLN A 64 9.79 -13.14 13.10
C GLN A 64 10.24 -11.93 12.28
N GLN A 65 9.53 -11.61 11.19
CA GLN A 65 9.83 -10.43 10.38
C GLN A 65 9.58 -9.13 11.16
N ASN A 66 8.52 -9.06 11.95
CA ASN A 66 8.22 -7.91 12.80
C ASN A 66 9.34 -7.66 13.83
N ILE A 67 9.83 -8.73 14.49
CA ILE A 67 10.95 -8.64 15.44
C ILE A 67 12.23 -8.16 14.74
N MET A 68 12.54 -8.72 13.57
CA MET A 68 13.73 -8.32 12.81
C MET A 68 13.67 -6.85 12.39
N LEU A 69 12.50 -6.38 11.94
CA LEU A 69 12.30 -4.98 11.57
C LEU A 69 12.45 -4.05 12.78
N ASP A 70 11.89 -4.40 13.94
CA ASP A 70 12.04 -3.61 15.17
C ASP A 70 13.51 -3.44 15.56
N ASN A 71 14.30 -4.52 15.48
CA ASN A 71 15.74 -4.48 15.76
C ASN A 71 16.51 -3.58 14.78
N ILE A 72 16.17 -3.63 13.48
CA ILE A 72 16.78 -2.75 12.47
C ILE A 72 16.44 -1.29 12.76
N LEU A 73 15.17 -0.99 13.04
CA LEU A 73 14.71 0.38 13.29
C LEU A 73 15.37 0.99 14.53
N ARG A 74 15.48 0.23 15.62
CA ARG A 74 16.19 0.65 16.84
C ARG A 74 17.66 0.98 16.56
N ASN A 75 18.35 0.13 15.79
CA ASN A 75 19.75 0.32 15.45
C ASN A 75 20.00 1.51 14.53
N LEU A 76 19.03 1.85 13.67
CA LEU A 76 19.12 3.00 12.78
C LEU A 76 18.69 4.32 13.45
N GLY A 77 18.19 4.30 14.70
CA GLY A 77 17.70 5.48 15.40
C GLY A 77 16.50 6.16 14.72
N VAL A 78 15.79 5.42 13.86
CA VAL A 78 14.71 5.96 13.04
C VAL A 78 13.41 5.91 13.83
N ASN A 79 12.92 7.08 14.27
CA ASN A 79 11.55 7.25 14.74
C ASN A 79 10.60 7.18 13.53
N ASN A 80 10.18 5.96 13.18
CA ASN A 80 9.30 5.74 12.05
C ASN A 80 7.87 6.16 12.43
N LYS A 81 7.43 7.35 11.99
CA LYS A 81 6.00 7.56 11.78
C LYS A 81 5.61 6.64 10.62
N VAL A 82 4.85 5.59 10.93
CA VAL A 82 4.27 4.71 9.92
C VAL A 82 3.54 5.59 8.90
N LEU A 83 3.95 5.49 7.64
CA LEU A 83 3.26 6.18 6.55
C LEU A 83 1.97 5.43 6.28
N GLU A 84 0.87 5.91 6.86
CA GLU A 84 -0.44 5.35 6.60
C GLU A 84 -0.83 5.58 5.15
N ARG A 85 -1.26 4.49 4.50
CA ARG A 85 -1.71 4.54 3.11
C ARG A 85 -3.09 5.21 3.07
N PRO A 86 -3.26 6.30 2.29
CA PRO A 86 -4.58 6.91 2.10
C PRO A 86 -5.59 5.90 1.55
N ALA A 87 -6.83 5.96 2.03
CA ALA A 87 -7.89 5.04 1.61
C ALA A 87 -8.23 5.16 0.12
N ASP A 88 -8.10 6.37 -0.44
CA ASP A 88 -8.31 6.70 -1.85
C ASP A 88 -7.04 6.52 -2.71
N PHE A 89 -6.04 5.77 -2.24
CA PHE A 89 -4.80 5.58 -2.99
C PHE A 89 -5.04 4.90 -4.35
N PRO A 90 -4.63 5.52 -5.46
CA PRO A 90 -4.95 5.02 -6.79
C PRO A 90 -4.20 3.72 -7.12
N ASN A 91 -4.79 2.92 -7.99
CA ASN A 91 -4.11 1.76 -8.55
C ASN A 91 -3.05 2.21 -9.56
N LEU A 92 -1.85 1.65 -9.43
CA LEU A 92 -0.68 1.91 -10.27
C LEU A 92 -0.15 0.58 -10.83
N PRO A 93 0.48 0.58 -12.02
CA PRO A 93 0.72 1.72 -12.92
C PRO A 93 -0.53 2.14 -13.70
N VAL A 94 -0.62 3.44 -14.05
CA VAL A 94 -1.76 3.95 -14.85
C VAL A 94 -1.71 3.43 -16.29
N SER A 95 -2.85 2.96 -16.76
CA SER A 95 -3.02 2.30 -18.07
C SER A 95 -3.85 3.12 -19.04
N ASN A 96 -4.65 4.06 -18.56
CA ASN A 96 -5.49 4.90 -19.40
C ASN A 96 -5.53 6.38 -18.95
N LYS A 97 -6.18 7.21 -19.77
CA LYS A 97 -6.29 8.65 -19.54
C LYS A 97 -7.14 9.00 -18.32
N THR A 98 -8.13 8.19 -18.00
CA THR A 98 -9.03 8.43 -16.85
C THR A 98 -8.29 8.19 -15.55
N GLU A 99 -7.63 7.04 -15.41
CA GLU A 99 -6.76 6.73 -14.27
C GLU A 99 -5.69 7.80 -14.06
N TYR A 100 -5.03 8.24 -15.14
CA TYR A 100 -4.06 9.34 -15.07
C TYR A 100 -4.65 10.61 -14.43
N ARG A 101 -5.88 11.00 -14.79
CA ARG A 101 -6.54 12.18 -14.21
C ARG A 101 -6.85 11.97 -12.73
N CYS A 102 -7.31 10.78 -12.35
CA CYS A 102 -7.57 10.44 -10.94
C CYS A 102 -6.29 10.54 -10.10
N VAL A 103 -5.14 10.09 -10.63
CA VAL A 103 -3.85 10.23 -9.92
C VAL A 103 -3.44 11.70 -9.80
N GLU A 104 -3.54 12.50 -10.86
CA GLU A 104 -3.21 13.94 -10.76
C GLU A 104 -4.11 14.69 -9.77
N GLU A 105 -5.41 14.35 -9.72
CA GLU A 105 -6.35 14.89 -8.74
C GLU A 105 -6.02 14.42 -7.31
N PHE A 106 -5.71 13.13 -7.13
CA PHE A 106 -5.25 12.58 -5.86
C PHE A 106 -4.00 13.32 -5.34
N LEU A 107 -3.03 13.60 -6.22
CA LEU A 107 -1.79 14.31 -5.90
C LEU A 107 -1.97 15.84 -5.76
N SER A 108 -3.18 16.36 -5.97
CA SER A 108 -3.46 17.77 -5.72
C SER A 108 -3.65 18.07 -4.23
N LYS A 109 -3.87 17.06 -3.38
CA LYS A 109 -3.89 17.18 -1.92
C LYS A 109 -2.47 17.01 -1.36
N ASP A 110 -2.02 17.92 -0.50
CA ASP A 110 -0.63 17.94 0.00
C ASP A 110 -0.25 16.69 0.80
N GLU A 111 -1.17 16.13 1.58
CA GLU A 111 -0.95 14.90 2.34
C GLU A 111 -0.70 13.70 1.41
N ASN A 112 -1.51 13.57 0.37
CA ASN A 112 -1.39 12.54 -0.65
C ASN A 112 -0.11 12.70 -1.48
N PHE A 113 0.24 13.94 -1.82
CA PHE A 113 1.48 14.25 -2.50
C PHE A 113 2.68 13.85 -1.64
N THR A 114 2.70 14.24 -0.36
CA THR A 114 3.75 13.88 0.59
C THR A 114 3.87 12.36 0.75
N TYR A 115 2.74 11.67 0.87
CA TYR A 115 2.71 10.21 0.93
C TYR A 115 3.31 9.59 -0.33
N MET A 116 2.88 10.03 -1.52
CA MET A 116 3.38 9.52 -2.80
C MET A 116 4.89 9.76 -2.94
N THR A 117 5.36 10.96 -2.62
CA THR A 117 6.78 11.32 -2.68
C THR A 117 7.63 10.43 -1.78
N LYS A 118 7.21 10.22 -0.52
CA LYS A 118 7.91 9.30 0.39
C LYS A 118 7.80 7.84 -0.06
N ARG A 119 6.67 7.44 -0.65
CA ARG A 119 6.51 6.09 -1.20
C ARG A 119 7.45 5.87 -2.39
N LEU A 120 7.52 6.82 -3.31
CA LEU A 120 8.41 6.78 -4.46
C LEU A 120 9.88 6.80 -4.02
N SER A 121 10.26 7.52 -2.96
CA SER A 121 11.64 7.57 -2.50
C SER A 121 12.16 6.22 -1.97
N THR A 122 11.25 5.27 -1.67
CA THR A 122 11.62 3.88 -1.36
C THR A 122 12.02 3.06 -2.59
N ILE A 123 11.67 3.54 -3.80
CA ILE A 123 12.08 2.92 -5.06
C ILE A 123 13.53 3.33 -5.33
N GLY A 124 14.44 2.38 -5.18
CA GLY A 124 15.88 2.62 -5.40
C GLY A 124 16.35 2.44 -6.85
N GLY A 125 17.66 2.59 -7.01
CA GLY A 125 18.40 2.39 -8.25
C GLY A 125 19.89 2.70 -8.07
N SER A 126 20.72 2.18 -8.97
CA SER A 126 22.17 2.38 -8.95
C SER A 126 22.61 3.81 -9.29
N SER A 127 21.73 4.59 -9.91
CA SER A 127 21.97 5.98 -10.33
C SER A 127 20.66 6.78 -10.33
N VAL A 128 20.75 8.11 -10.31
CA VAL A 128 19.58 9.01 -10.39
C VAL A 128 18.71 8.68 -11.61
N ARG A 129 19.33 8.40 -12.75
CA ARG A 129 18.66 7.97 -13.98
C ARG A 129 17.90 6.66 -13.76
N ASN A 130 18.56 5.64 -13.21
CA ASN A 130 17.91 4.34 -12.95
C ASN A 130 16.75 4.47 -11.96
N THR A 131 16.93 5.23 -10.89
CA THR A 131 15.90 5.49 -9.89
C THR A 131 14.69 6.20 -10.49
N THR A 132 14.92 7.27 -11.25
CA THR A 132 13.87 7.98 -12.00
C THR A 132 13.11 7.04 -12.94
N MET A 133 13.83 6.20 -13.70
CA MET A 133 13.20 5.24 -14.61
C MET A 133 12.38 4.18 -13.88
N ASN A 134 12.83 3.72 -12.72
CA ASN A 134 12.09 2.77 -11.90
C ASN A 134 10.80 3.40 -11.34
N MET A 135 10.86 4.66 -10.89
CA MET A 135 9.68 5.42 -10.45
C MET A 135 8.69 5.63 -11.61
N LEU A 136 9.16 5.96 -12.81
CA LEU A 136 8.31 6.12 -13.99
C LEU A 136 7.62 4.81 -14.38
N LYS A 137 8.33 3.67 -14.37
CA LYS A 137 7.75 2.34 -14.61
C LYS A 137 6.73 1.93 -13.57
N TYR A 138 6.91 2.39 -12.32
CA TYR A 138 5.94 2.18 -11.25
C TYR A 138 4.67 3.01 -11.46
N LEU A 139 4.80 4.24 -11.98
CA LEU A 139 3.66 5.14 -12.19
C LEU A 139 2.90 4.86 -13.48
N PHE A 140 3.58 4.50 -14.57
CA PHE A 140 3.00 4.44 -15.91
C PHE A 140 3.22 3.11 -16.60
N THR A 141 2.21 2.68 -17.36
CA THR A 141 2.41 1.72 -18.44
C THR A 141 3.07 2.39 -19.65
N ASN A 142 3.75 1.60 -20.49
CA ASN A 142 4.37 2.09 -21.73
C ASN A 142 3.37 2.85 -22.62
N GLN A 143 2.13 2.35 -22.73
CA GLN A 143 1.09 2.98 -23.56
C GLN A 143 0.72 4.39 -23.10
N VAL A 144 0.73 4.64 -21.78
CA VAL A 144 0.47 5.99 -21.24
C VAL A 144 1.73 6.84 -21.34
N ALA A 145 2.89 6.31 -20.98
CA ALA A 145 4.17 7.04 -21.03
C ALA A 145 4.46 7.62 -22.42
N MET A 146 4.18 6.87 -23.49
CA MET A 146 4.37 7.33 -24.88
C MET A 146 3.56 8.57 -25.27
N LYS A 147 2.54 8.95 -24.49
CA LYS A 147 1.69 10.14 -24.74
C LYS A 147 2.26 11.43 -24.15
N PHE A 148 3.39 11.34 -23.46
CA PHE A 148 4.07 12.48 -22.84
C PHE A 148 5.42 12.73 -23.49
N ASN A 149 5.91 13.96 -23.33
CA ASN A 149 7.31 14.32 -23.48
C ASN A 149 7.63 15.41 -22.45
N TRP A 150 8.91 15.74 -22.28
CA TRP A 150 9.32 16.71 -21.26
C TRP A 150 8.67 18.09 -21.42
N SER A 151 8.76 18.69 -22.61
CA SER A 151 8.41 20.11 -22.83
C SER A 151 6.97 20.37 -23.27
N GLY A 152 6.32 19.41 -23.92
CA GLY A 152 4.95 19.50 -24.41
C GLY A 152 4.77 19.99 -25.85
N LYS A 153 5.75 19.78 -26.75
CA LYS A 153 5.65 20.27 -28.14
C LYS A 153 4.54 19.56 -28.94
N ASP A 154 4.72 18.26 -29.21
CA ASP A 154 3.75 17.45 -29.98
C ASP A 154 2.96 16.46 -29.09
N LYS A 155 3.33 16.37 -27.82
CA LYS A 155 2.76 15.47 -26.81
C LYS A 155 2.44 16.27 -25.55
N LYS A 156 1.83 15.63 -24.55
CA LYS A 156 1.54 16.32 -23.29
C LYS A 156 2.84 16.64 -22.52
N PRO A 157 2.98 17.87 -21.98
CA PRO A 157 4.15 18.23 -21.17
C PRO A 157 4.13 17.47 -19.84
N PHE A 158 5.15 16.66 -19.59
CA PHE A 158 5.30 15.95 -18.32
C PHE A 158 5.83 16.86 -17.20
N LYS A 159 6.72 17.81 -17.53
CA LYS A 159 7.38 18.69 -16.55
C LYS A 159 6.44 19.52 -15.67
N LYS A 160 5.18 19.67 -16.08
CA LYS A 160 4.16 20.48 -15.37
C LYS A 160 3.19 19.61 -14.54
N THR A 161 3.36 18.29 -14.55
CA THR A 161 2.44 17.36 -13.87
C THR A 161 2.81 17.19 -12.41
N LYS A 162 1.82 16.87 -11.56
CA LYS A 162 2.07 16.59 -10.15
C LYS A 162 2.89 15.32 -9.98
N MET A 163 2.67 14.31 -10.83
CA MET A 163 3.52 13.11 -10.87
C MET A 163 4.99 13.43 -11.12
N CYS A 164 5.31 14.36 -12.04
CA CYS A 164 6.69 14.78 -12.27
C CYS A 164 7.31 15.45 -11.03
N CYS A 165 6.58 16.36 -10.39
CA CYS A 165 7.03 16.99 -9.15
C CYS A 165 7.29 15.95 -8.04
N ALA A 166 6.39 14.98 -7.88
CA ALA A 166 6.54 13.91 -6.89
C ALA A 166 7.79 13.04 -7.16
N ILE A 167 8.10 12.73 -8.42
CA ILE A 167 9.33 12.01 -8.79
C ILE A 167 10.57 12.83 -8.43
N ILE A 168 10.59 14.12 -8.80
CA ILE A 168 11.74 15.01 -8.52
C ILE A 168 12.00 15.07 -7.01
N ASP A 169 10.96 15.29 -6.21
CA ASP A 169 11.10 15.37 -4.76
C ASP A 169 11.49 14.02 -4.16
N ALA A 170 10.97 12.91 -4.69
CA ALA A 170 11.32 11.57 -4.23
C ALA A 170 12.79 11.25 -4.50
N VAL A 171 13.31 11.59 -5.67
CA VAL A 171 14.73 11.46 -6.01
C VAL A 171 15.59 12.32 -5.07
N LYS A 172 15.19 13.57 -4.81
CA LYS A 172 15.92 14.45 -3.90
C LYS A 172 16.00 13.90 -2.47
N LEU A 173 14.93 13.24 -2.02
CA LEU A 173 14.91 12.52 -0.74
C LEU A 173 15.83 11.30 -0.75
N SER A 174 15.82 10.50 -1.82
CA SER A 174 16.64 9.27 -1.91
C SER A 174 18.14 9.53 -1.92
N TYR A 175 18.59 10.65 -2.50
CA TYR A 175 20.02 10.97 -2.64
C TYR A 175 20.52 12.04 -1.64
N GLY A 176 19.70 12.48 -0.68
CA GLY A 176 20.12 13.38 0.40
C GLY A 176 20.60 14.73 -0.13
N THR A 177 19.69 15.51 -0.73
CA THR A 177 20.05 16.78 -1.36
C THR A 177 20.16 17.92 -0.34
N SER A 178 21.22 17.94 0.48
CA SER A 178 21.56 19.07 1.36
C SER A 178 22.65 19.96 0.74
N GLY A 179 22.47 20.41 -0.51
CA GLY A 179 23.44 21.29 -1.16
C GLY A 179 22.87 22.09 -2.35
N PRO A 180 23.16 23.40 -2.47
CA PRO A 180 22.56 24.31 -3.44
C PRO A 180 22.96 24.08 -4.92
N TYR A 181 23.78 23.08 -5.22
CA TYR A 181 24.38 22.85 -6.55
C TYR A 181 23.82 21.65 -7.34
N THR A 182 22.87 20.92 -6.77
CA THR A 182 22.38 19.63 -7.31
C THR A 182 20.94 19.66 -7.83
N SER A 183 20.21 20.75 -7.62
CA SER A 183 18.93 21.02 -8.28
C SER A 183 19.08 20.95 -9.81
N ASP A 184 20.10 21.61 -10.35
CA ASP A 184 20.36 21.64 -11.79
C ASP A 184 20.82 20.30 -12.38
N LEU A 185 21.50 19.46 -11.60
CA LEU A 185 21.95 18.13 -12.02
C LEU A 185 20.82 17.11 -11.97
N SER A 186 20.00 17.12 -10.91
CA SER A 186 18.82 16.26 -10.83
C SER A 186 17.81 16.61 -11.92
N ASP A 187 17.51 17.90 -12.14
CA ASP A 187 16.58 18.33 -13.17
C ASP A 187 17.08 18.00 -14.59
N LYS A 188 18.38 18.14 -14.87
CA LYS A 188 18.97 17.72 -16.16
C LYS A 188 18.95 16.21 -16.34
N VAL A 189 19.36 15.43 -15.34
CA VAL A 189 19.38 13.96 -15.43
C VAL A 189 17.96 13.39 -15.53
N ILE A 190 17.00 13.98 -14.80
CA ILE A 190 15.58 13.61 -14.88
C ILE A 190 15.03 13.96 -16.27
N LYS A 191 15.33 15.16 -16.79
CA LYS A 191 14.96 15.55 -18.16
C LYS A 191 15.53 14.60 -19.21
N GLU A 192 16.77 14.17 -19.08
CA GLU A 192 17.38 13.20 -20.01
C GLU A 192 16.85 11.78 -19.86
N SER A 193 16.07 11.51 -18.81
CA SER A 193 15.44 10.20 -18.57
C SER A 193 14.02 10.11 -19.14
N ILE A 194 13.42 11.22 -19.58
CA ILE A 194 12.01 11.34 -20.03
C ILE A 194 11.94 11.83 -21.47
#